data_AF-A0A2S8RXR3-F1
#
_entry.id   AF-A0A2S8RXR3-F1
#
_cell.length_a   1.000
_cell.length_b   1.000
_cell.length_c   1.000
_cell.angle_alpha   90.00
_cell.angle_beta   90.00
_cell.angle_gamma   90.00
#
_symmetry.space_group_name_H-M   'P 1'
#
loop_
_entity.id
_entity.type
_entity.pdbx_description
1 polymer ?
#
loop_
_entity_poly.entity_id
_entity_poly.type
_entity_poly.pdbx_seq_one_letter_code
_entity_poly.pdbx_strand_id
1 'polypeptide(L)' 'MFHSFSYRGHTIHIAIPDRSSVEEIKVQFHKPGGGFDLVPCKTLLGAKRRITRYVRKQARLDPPAGER' A
#
# COMPACT_ATOMS: atom_id res chain seq x y z
N MET A 1 -13.79 7.43 -12.71
CA MET A 1 -13.57 8.09 -11.39
C MET A 1 -12.20 7.66 -10.88
N PHE A 2 -11.45 8.57 -10.24
CA PHE A 2 -10.14 8.27 -9.66
C PHE A 2 -10.03 8.90 -8.28
N HIS A 3 -9.61 8.13 -7.29
CA HIS A 3 -9.41 8.59 -5.92
C HIS A 3 -8.15 7.95 -5.33
N SER A 4 -7.34 8.73 -4.63
CA SER A 4 -6.15 8.24 -3.96
C SER A 4 -6.05 8.81 -2.55
N PHE A 5 -5.59 7.99 -1.60
CA PHE A 5 -5.38 8.43 -0.23
C PHE A 5 -4.28 7.66 0.46
N SER A 6 -3.70 8.28 1.49
CA SER A 6 -2.60 7.72 2.26
C SER A 6 -3.09 6.81 3.39
N TYR A 7 -2.37 5.72 3.65
CA TYR A 7 -2.58 4.82 4.76
C TYR A 7 -1.23 4.26 5.23
N ARG A 8 -0.83 4.59 6.47
CA ARG A 8 0.42 4.14 7.10
C ARG A 8 1.68 4.37 6.25
N GLY A 9 1.85 5.57 5.69
CA GLY A 9 3.03 5.91 4.88
C GLY A 9 3.02 5.33 3.45
N HIS A 10 1.89 4.75 3.02
CA HIS A 10 1.69 4.19 1.68
C HIS A 10 0.43 4.74 1.03
N THR A 11 0.32 4.65 -0.29
CA THR A 11 -0.83 5.20 -1.03
C THR A 11 -1.73 4.09 -1.54
N ILE A 12 -3.04 4.29 -1.42
CA ILE A 12 -4.05 3.44 -2.04
C ILE A 12 -4.68 4.23 -3.18
N HIS A 13 -4.71 3.65 -4.37
CA HIS A 13 -5.37 4.17 -5.56
C HIS A 13 -6.62 3.36 -5.83
N ILE A 14 -7.73 4.03 -6.08
CA ILE A 14 -9.01 3.45 -6.52
C ILE A 14 -9.38 4.15 -7.83
N ALA A 15 -9.53 3.37 -8.89
CA ALA A 15 -9.85 3.84 -10.22
C ALA A 15 -11.00 3.03 -10.80
N ILE A 16 -11.85 3.68 -11.59
CA ILE A 16 -12.77 3.02 -12.51
C ILE A 16 -12.30 3.45 -13.90
N PRO A 17 -11.46 2.64 -14.58
CA PRO A 17 -10.77 3.06 -15.80
C PRO A 17 -11.71 3.16 -17.01
N ASP A 18 -12.78 2.37 -17.07
CA ASP A 18 -13.72 2.31 -18.19
C ASP A 18 -15.18 2.45 -17.76
N ARG A 19 -16.12 2.37 -18.71
CA ARG A 19 -17.58 2.24 -18.45
C ARG A 19 -17.99 0.88 -17.86
N SER A 20 -17.02 0.02 -17.54
CA SER A 20 -17.25 -1.34 -17.04
C SER A 20 -17.78 -1.41 -15.61
N SER A 21 -17.83 -0.27 -14.89
CA SER A 21 -18.19 -0.19 -13.46
C SER A 21 -17.31 -1.04 -12.55
N VAL A 22 -16.17 -1.54 -13.05
CA VAL A 22 -15.22 -2.34 -12.26
C VAL A 22 -14.23 -1.41 -11.58
N GLU A 23 -14.16 -1.49 -10.25
CA GLU A 23 -13.16 -0.78 -9.46
C GLU A 23 -11.82 -1.50 -9.49
N GLU A 24 -10.79 -0.81 -9.96
CA GLU A 24 -9.40 -1.19 -9.79
C GLU A 24 -8.84 -0.57 -8.51
N ILE A 25 -8.31 -1.41 -7.62
CA ILE A 25 -7.63 -0.96 -6.40
C ILE A 25 -6.16 -1.33 -6.49
N LYS A 26 -5.26 -0.36 -6.35
CA LYS A 26 -3.80 -0.57 -6.35
C LYS A 26 -3.18 0.05 -5.11
N VAL A 27 -2.20 -0.62 -4.52
CA VAL A 27 -1.41 -0.09 -3.40
C VAL A 27 -0.04 0.28 -3.89
N GLN A 28 0.40 1.50 -3.59
CA GLN A 28 1.76 1.97 -3.79
C GLN A 28 2.54 1.84 -2.46
N PHE A 29 3.43 0.86 -2.40
CA PHE A 29 4.35 0.66 -1.30
C PHE A 29 5.58 1.53 -1.49
N HIS A 30 5.87 2.40 -0.54
CA HIS A 30 7.08 3.21 -0.51
C HIS A 30 8.21 2.41 0.13
N LYS A 31 9.36 2.35 -0.55
CA LYS A 31 10.55 1.66 -0.04
C LYS A 31 11.39 2.64 0.79
N PRO A 32 12.10 2.16 1.85
CA PRO A 32 12.95 3.02 2.69
C PRO A 32 14.08 3.71 1.92
N GLY A 33 14.64 3.05 0.90
CA GLY A 33 15.70 3.60 0.04
C GLY A 33 15.20 4.45 -1.14
N GLY A 34 13.92 4.85 -1.14
CA GLY A 34 13.29 5.55 -2.25
C GLY A 34 12.67 4.61 -3.29
N GLY A 35 11.77 5.17 -4.10
CA GLY A 35 10.97 4.42 -5.07
C GLY A 35 9.74 3.74 -4.47
N PHE A 36 8.98 3.06 -5.33
CA PHE A 36 7.74 2.39 -4.93
C PHE A 36 7.44 1.11 -5.71
N ASP A 37 6.64 0.22 -5.11
CA ASP A 37 6.02 -0.91 -5.80
C ASP A 37 4.50 -0.70 -5.89
N LEU A 38 3.93 -0.92 -7.07
CA LEU A 38 2.47 -0.84 -7.28
C LEU A 38 1.87 -2.26 -7.33
N VAL A 39 0.96 -2.56 -6.41
CA VAL A 39 0.40 -3.92 -6.25
C VAL A 39 -1.13 -3.90 -6.34
N PRO A 40 -1.74 -4.64 -7.27
CA PRO A 40 -3.19 -4.73 -7.40
C PRO A 40 -3.82 -5.47 -6.21
N CYS A 41 -4.97 -4.98 -5.78
CA CYS A 41 -5.79 -5.52 -4.71
C CYS A 41 -7.23 -5.66 -5.19
N LYS A 42 -7.91 -6.73 -4.75
CA LYS A 42 -9.33 -6.93 -5.10
C LYS A 42 -10.29 -6.05 -4.29
N THR A 43 -9.88 -5.65 -3.09
CA THR A 43 -10.74 -4.89 -2.16
C THR A 43 -9.92 -3.88 -1.36
N LEU A 44 -10.60 -2.84 -0.87
CA LEU A 44 -9.99 -1.82 0.00
C LEU A 44 -9.49 -2.40 1.32
N LEU A 45 -10.26 -3.33 1.92
CA LEU A 45 -9.84 -4.05 3.11
C LEU A 45 -8.57 -4.88 2.84
N GLY A 46 -8.49 -5.52 1.66
CA GLY A 46 -7.31 -6.25 1.21
C GLY A 46 -6.08 -5.35 1.10
N ALA A 47 -6.25 -4.15 0.54
CA ALA A 47 -5.20 -3.12 0.45
C ALA A 47 -4.69 -2.72 1.84
N LYS A 48 -5.58 -2.34 2.77
CA LYS A 48 -5.21 -1.97 4.15
C LYS A 48 -4.51 -3.10 4.90
N ARG A 49 -4.98 -4.35 4.75
CA ARG A 49 -4.34 -5.54 5.35
C ARG A 49 -2.96 -5.79 4.76
N ARG A 50 -2.77 -5.60 3.45
CA ARG A 50 -1.48 -5.78 2.79
C ARG A 50 -0.48 -4.72 3.26
N ILE A 51 -0.90 -3.46 3.35
CA ILE A 51 -0.12 -2.37 3.96
C ILE A 51 0.29 -2.71 5.39
N THR A 52 -0.67 -3.11 6.22
CA THR A 52 -0.39 -3.47 7.62
C THR A 52 0.66 -4.57 7.73
N ARG A 53 0.60 -5.60 6.87
CA ARG A 53 1.60 -6.68 6.84
C ARG A 53 2.97 -6.19 6.38
N TYR A 54 3.02 -5.33 5.37
CA TYR A 54 4.27 -4.77 4.86
C TYR A 54 5.00 -3.95 5.94
N VAL A 55 4.30 -3.01 6.57
CA VAL A 55 4.85 -2.17 7.65
C VAL A 55 5.32 -3.02 8.83
N ARG A 56 4.54 -4.04 9.23
CA ARG A 56 4.94 -4.97 10.30
C ARG A 56 6.19 -5.78 9.93
N LYS A 57 6.34 -6.17 8.66
CA LYS A 57 7.52 -6.88 8.18
C LYS A 57 8.76 -5.98 8.21
N GLN A 58 8.63 -4.73 7.76
CA GLN A 58 9.71 -3.74 7.83
C GLN A 58 10.15 -3.48 9.27
N ALA A 59 9.21 -3.22 10.18
CA ALA A 59 9.51 -3.00 11.60
C ALA A 59 10.21 -4.19 12.30
N ARG A 60 10.09 -5.41 11.76
CA ARG A 60 10.84 -6.57 12.24
C ARG A 60 12.24 -6.68 11.64
N LEU A 61 12.42 -6.17 10.42
CA LEU A 61 13.70 -6.20 9.70
C LEU A 61 14.61 -5.05 10.11
N ASP A 62 14.02 -3.93 10.53
CA ASP A 62 14.71 -2.79 11.13
C ASP A 62 14.49 -2.82 12.65
N PRO A 63 15.22 -3.65 13.42
CA PRO A 63 15.17 -3.56 14.88
C PRO A 63 15.60 -2.14 15.29
N PRO A 64 15.00 -1.56 16.34
CA PRO A 64 15.41 -0.25 16.82
C PRO A 64 16.90 -0.30 17.15
N ALA A 65 17.65 0.63 16.56
CA ALA A 65 19.06 0.84 16.86
C ALA A 65 19.18 1.32 18.33
N GLY A 66 19.23 0.40 19.27
CA GLY A 66 19.21 0.77 20.69
C GLY A 66 19.35 -0.36 21.73
N GLU A 67 19.67 -1.59 21.34
CA GLU A 67 20.05 -2.64 22.30
C GLU A 67 21.34 -3.34 21.83
N ARG A 68 22.49 -2.75 22.17
CA ARG A 68 23.79 -3.42 22.28
C ARG A 68 24.53 -2.87 23.48
#